data_AF-A0AAN5DD29-F1
#
_entry.id   AF-A0AAN5DD29-F1
#
_cell.length_a   1.000
_cell.length_b   1.000
_cell.length_c   1.000
_cell.angle_alpha   90.00
_cell.angle_beta   90.00
_cell.angle_gamma   90.00
#
_symmetry.space_group_name_H-M   'P 1'
#
loop_
_entity.id
_entity.type
_entity.pdbx_description
1 polymer ?
#
loop_
_entity_poly.entity_id
_entity_poly.type
_entity_poly.pdbx_seq_one_letter_code
_entity_poly.pdbx_strand_id
1 'polypeptide(L)'
;GPPFLANVTKDGREAFFQLFRDQNQTKAQLKTAVESWASTYGVSEEVAEFETAMKAEQTERRANLTTAIGQLQEAVNKLTSLEDAQDLTMVQTREQIEAAIDAMSPELRNLVIAAGRPPMPPRG
;
A
#
# COMPACT_ATOMS: atom_id res chain seq x y z
N GLY A 1 -7.17 -8.63 -12.83
CA GLY A 1 -5.98 -8.59 -13.71
C GLY A 1 -5.82 -7.18 -14.27
N PRO A 2 -4.71 -6.86 -14.96
CA PRO A 2 -4.52 -5.55 -15.57
C PRO A 2 -5.69 -5.17 -16.51
N PRO A 3 -6.12 -3.89 -16.53
CA PRO A 3 -7.29 -3.44 -17.29
C PRO A 3 -7.12 -3.63 -18.81
N PHE A 4 -5.90 -3.48 -19.35
CA PHE A 4 -5.62 -3.70 -20.77
C PHE A 4 -5.91 -5.14 -21.25
N LEU A 5 -6.05 -6.11 -20.34
CA LEU A 5 -6.43 -7.48 -20.70
C LEU A 5 -7.91 -7.61 -21.13
N ALA A 6 -8.72 -6.58 -20.90
CA ALA A 6 -10.09 -6.53 -21.40
C ALA A 6 -10.15 -6.36 -22.93
N ASN A 7 -9.13 -5.72 -23.52
CA ASN A 7 -9.08 -5.39 -24.95
C ASN A 7 -8.48 -6.51 -25.82
N VAL A 8 -7.99 -7.59 -25.21
CA VAL A 8 -7.37 -8.72 -25.95
C VAL A 8 -8.29 -9.94 -26.01
N THR A 9 -8.00 -10.84 -26.95
CA THR A 9 -8.67 -12.13 -27.08
C THR A 9 -8.38 -13.05 -25.88
N LYS A 10 -9.11 -14.17 -25.77
CA LYS A 10 -8.84 -15.19 -24.76
C LYS A 10 -7.41 -15.71 -24.85
N ASP A 11 -6.94 -15.99 -26.07
CA ASP A 11 -5.58 -16.47 -26.33
C ASP A 11 -4.54 -15.42 -25.95
N GLY A 12 -4.82 -14.13 -26.20
CA GLY A 12 -3.96 -13.03 -25.76
C GLY A 12 -3.83 -12.96 -24.24
N ARG A 13 -4.93 -13.13 -23.50
CA ARG A 13 -4.87 -13.22 -22.03
C ARG A 13 -4.07 -14.42 -21.55
N GLU A 14 -4.26 -15.57 -22.17
CA GLU A 14 -3.51 -16.78 -21.80
C GLU A 14 -2.02 -16.60 -22.06
N ALA A 15 -1.64 -16.10 -23.23
CA ALA A 15 -0.26 -15.77 -23.57
C ALA A 15 0.37 -14.78 -22.59
N PHE A 16 -0.38 -13.76 -22.13
CA PHE A 16 0.10 -12.83 -21.12
C PHE A 16 0.46 -13.55 -19.81
N PHE A 17 -0.42 -14.39 -19.29
CA PHE A 17 -0.15 -15.10 -18.04
C PHE A 17 0.97 -16.14 -18.17
N GLN A 18 1.18 -16.71 -19.37
CA GLN A 18 2.32 -17.60 -19.63
C GLN A 18 3.66 -16.88 -19.45
N LEU A 19 3.74 -15.57 -19.73
CA LEU A 19 4.97 -14.79 -19.52
C LEU A 19 5.45 -14.87 -18.07
N PHE A 20 4.55 -15.00 -17.10
CA PHE A 20 4.90 -14.99 -15.67
C PHE A 20 5.23 -16.37 -15.10
N ARG A 21 5.16 -17.45 -15.91
CA ARG A 21 5.45 -18.81 -15.42
C ARG A 21 6.94 -19.07 -15.20
N ASP A 22 7.80 -18.43 -15.98
CA ASP A 22 9.24 -18.51 -15.75
C ASP A 22 9.63 -17.57 -14.60
N GLN A 23 9.96 -18.14 -13.44
CA GLN A 23 10.37 -17.37 -12.28
C GLN A 23 11.87 -16.99 -12.27
N ASN A 24 12.65 -17.48 -13.25
CA ASN A 24 14.09 -17.18 -13.35
C ASN A 24 14.38 -15.94 -14.20
N GLN A 25 13.40 -15.40 -14.90
CA GLN A 25 13.58 -14.20 -15.70
C GLN A 25 13.77 -12.95 -14.83
N THR A 26 14.63 -12.05 -15.29
CA THR A 26 14.76 -10.72 -14.70
C THR A 26 13.54 -9.86 -15.00
N LYS A 27 13.31 -8.82 -14.18
CA LYS A 27 12.26 -7.83 -14.43
C LYS A 27 12.40 -7.13 -15.79
N ALA A 28 13.64 -6.92 -16.25
CA ALA A 28 13.91 -6.32 -17.56
C ALA A 28 13.50 -7.27 -18.70
N GLN A 29 13.85 -8.56 -18.60
CA GLN A 29 13.42 -9.58 -19.57
C GLN A 29 11.89 -9.70 -19.62
N LEU A 30 11.23 -9.77 -18.46
CA LEU A 30 9.78 -9.81 -18.39
C LEU A 30 9.15 -8.57 -19.02
N LYS A 31 9.71 -7.38 -18.78
CA LYS A 31 9.23 -6.14 -19.39
C LYS A 31 9.32 -6.20 -20.92
N THR A 32 10.47 -6.58 -21.47
CA THR A 32 10.64 -6.72 -22.93
C THR A 32 9.67 -7.77 -23.52
N ALA A 33 9.41 -8.86 -22.78
CA ALA A 33 8.43 -9.86 -23.19
C ALA A 33 7.00 -9.32 -23.19
N VAL A 34 6.62 -8.51 -22.18
CA VAL A 34 5.31 -7.84 -22.11
C VAL A 34 5.16 -6.80 -23.22
N GLU A 35 6.19 -6.02 -23.54
CA GLU A 35 6.19 -5.07 -24.67
C GLU A 35 6.01 -5.78 -26.02
N SER A 36 6.70 -6.91 -26.21
CA SER A 36 6.57 -7.74 -27.41
C SER A 36 5.17 -8.35 -27.53
N TRP A 37 4.62 -8.84 -26.41
CA TRP A 37 3.25 -9.32 -26.32
C TRP A 37 2.24 -8.21 -26.64
N ALA A 38 2.42 -7.02 -26.07
CA ALA A 38 1.51 -5.89 -26.26
C ALA A 38 1.45 -5.48 -27.74
N SER A 39 2.60 -5.44 -28.42
CA SER A 39 2.70 -5.20 -29.86
C SER A 39 1.97 -6.27 -30.68
N THR A 40 2.15 -7.55 -30.31
CA THR A 40 1.49 -8.68 -30.98
C THR A 40 -0.04 -8.62 -30.92
N TYR A 41 -0.57 -8.16 -29.78
CA TYR A 41 -2.01 -8.09 -29.54
C TYR A 41 -2.61 -6.68 -29.70
N GLY A 42 -1.82 -5.70 -30.16
CA GLY A 42 -2.29 -4.35 -30.46
C GLY A 42 -2.69 -3.50 -29.24
N VAL A 43 -2.10 -3.75 -28.07
CA VAL A 43 -2.40 -3.05 -26.80
C VAL A 43 -1.19 -2.31 -26.20
N SER A 44 -0.23 -1.92 -27.05
CA SER A 44 1.02 -1.27 -26.62
C SER A 44 0.79 0.03 -25.86
N GLU A 45 -0.20 0.82 -26.27
CA GLU A 45 -0.52 2.11 -25.63
C GLU A 45 -1.11 1.88 -24.23
N GLU A 46 -2.10 1.00 -24.10
CA GLU A 46 -2.73 0.70 -22.81
C GLU A 46 -1.76 0.05 -21.82
N VAL A 47 -0.80 -0.74 -22.31
CA VAL A 47 0.29 -1.28 -21.47
C VAL A 47 1.22 -0.16 -21.01
N ALA A 48 1.60 0.76 -21.89
CA ALA A 48 2.48 1.88 -21.54
C ALA A 48 1.82 2.86 -20.54
N GLU A 49 0.53 3.14 -20.72
CA GLU A 49 -0.27 3.92 -19.78
C GLU A 49 -0.35 3.22 -18.41
N PHE A 50 -0.64 1.93 -18.40
CA PHE A 50 -0.71 1.14 -17.17
C PHE A 50 0.65 1.14 -16.44
N GLU A 51 1.76 0.92 -17.15
CA GLU A 51 3.10 0.99 -16.54
C GLU A 51 3.39 2.36 -15.92
N THR A 52 2.98 3.43 -16.60
CA THR A 52 3.16 4.80 -16.12
C THR A 52 2.34 5.06 -14.87
N ALA A 53 1.07 4.64 -14.86
CA ALA A 53 0.20 4.74 -13.69
C ALA A 53 0.75 3.95 -12.50
N MET A 54 1.21 2.70 -12.72
CA MET A 54 1.80 1.87 -11.66
C MET A 54 3.09 2.46 -11.09
N LYS A 55 3.91 3.13 -11.92
CA LYS A 55 5.12 3.83 -11.45
C LYS A 55 4.78 5.08 -10.63
N ALA A 56 3.78 5.84 -11.04
CA ALA A 56 3.29 7.00 -10.29
C ALA A 56 2.76 6.55 -8.93
N GLU A 57 1.87 5.56 -8.91
CA GLU A 57 1.31 4.99 -7.68
C GLU A 57 2.40 4.40 -6.77
N GLN A 58 3.42 3.73 -7.34
CA GLN A 58 4.56 3.25 -6.56
C GLN A 58 5.35 4.39 -5.92
N THR A 59 5.59 5.47 -6.67
CA THR A 59 6.32 6.65 -6.16
C THR A 59 5.54 7.31 -5.04
N GLU A 60 4.23 7.49 -5.21
CA GLU A 60 3.33 8.06 -4.20
C GLU A 60 3.31 7.21 -2.92
N ARG A 61 3.10 5.89 -3.04
CA ARG A 61 3.13 4.98 -1.87
C ARG A 61 4.45 5.05 -1.12
N ARG A 62 5.58 5.14 -1.82
CA ARG A 62 6.91 5.28 -1.18
C ARG A 62 7.05 6.60 -0.45
N ALA A 63 6.55 7.69 -1.03
CA ALA A 63 6.56 9.01 -0.40
C ALA A 63 5.69 9.01 0.87
N ASN A 64 4.46 8.49 0.79
CA ASN A 64 3.54 8.39 1.94
C ASN A 64 4.14 7.55 3.08
N LEU A 65 4.76 6.41 2.76
CA LEU A 65 5.44 5.58 3.75
C LEU A 65 6.62 6.31 4.39
N THR A 66 7.42 7.03 3.60
CA THR A 66 8.56 7.81 4.11
C THR A 66 8.09 8.88 5.09
N THR A 67 7.02 9.61 4.74
CA THR A 67 6.38 10.59 5.61
C THR A 67 5.87 9.94 6.90
N ALA A 68 5.18 8.81 6.79
CA ALA A 68 4.64 8.09 7.95
C ALA A 68 5.74 7.59 8.90
N ILE A 69 6.87 7.11 8.38
CA ILE A 69 8.04 6.74 9.20
C ILE A 69 8.57 7.97 9.96
N GLY A 70 8.66 9.13 9.30
CA GLY A 70 9.08 10.37 9.94
C GLY A 70 8.13 10.85 11.05
N GLN A 71 6.85 10.51 10.97
CA GLN A 71 5.81 10.86 11.95
C GLN A 71 5.64 9.82 13.06
N LEU A 72 6.19 8.61 12.90
CA LEU A 72 5.91 7.48 13.77
C LEU A 72 6.28 7.76 15.24
N GLN A 73 7.45 8.33 15.49
CA GLN A 73 7.90 8.62 16.86
C GLN A 73 6.95 9.59 17.58
N GLU A 74 6.55 10.68 16.91
CA GLU A 74 5.62 11.66 17.48
C GLU A 74 4.24 11.04 17.73
N ALA A 75 3.74 10.24 16.79
CA ALA A 75 2.47 9.55 16.92
C ALA A 75 2.46 8.60 18.12
N VAL A 76 3.51 7.79 18.30
CA VAL A 76 3.65 6.89 19.45
C VAL A 76 3.71 7.68 20.76
N ASN A 77 4.53 8.73 20.83
CA ASN A 77 4.65 9.58 22.03
C ASN A 77 3.31 10.21 22.43
N LYS A 78 2.52 10.66 21.44
CA LYS A 78 1.19 11.22 21.70
C LYS A 78 0.26 10.17 22.31
N LEU A 79 0.24 8.96 21.75
CA LEU A 79 -0.61 7.89 22.26
C LEU A 79 -0.21 7.48 23.68
N THR A 80 1.07 7.28 23.96
CA THR A 80 1.53 6.94 25.31
C THR A 80 1.21 8.06 26.30
N SER A 81 1.31 9.33 25.90
CA SER A 81 0.96 10.45 26.80
C SER A 81 -0.53 10.48 27.17
N LEU A 82 -1.42 10.03 26.28
CA LEU A 82 -2.85 9.91 26.57
C LEU A 82 -3.15 8.77 27.54
N GLU A 83 -2.33 7.73 27.54
CA GLU A 83 -2.46 6.61 28.48
C GLU A 83 -1.91 6.94 29.85
N ASP A 84 -0.79 7.66 29.91
CA ASP A 84 -0.17 8.07 31.17
C ASP A 84 -0.96 9.21 31.87
N ALA A 85 -1.87 9.87 31.15
CA ALA A 85 -2.68 10.98 31.65
C ALA A 85 -3.56 10.57 32.83
N GLN A 86 -3.24 11.10 34.02
CA GLN A 86 -3.93 10.80 35.28
C GLN A 86 -5.23 11.59 35.49
N ASP A 87 -5.48 12.60 34.65
CA ASP A 87 -6.68 13.44 34.67
C ASP A 87 -7.79 12.94 33.73
N LEU A 88 -7.52 11.90 32.93
CA LEU A 88 -8.49 11.27 32.06
C LEU A 88 -9.13 10.04 32.72
N THR A 89 -10.43 9.88 32.51
CA THR A 89 -11.11 8.60 32.76
C THR A 89 -10.74 7.59 31.66
N MET A 90 -10.86 6.30 31.97
CA MET A 90 -10.60 5.22 30.99
C MET A 90 -11.40 5.37 29.68
N VAL A 91 -12.63 5.86 29.75
CA VAL A 91 -13.47 6.11 28.57
C VAL A 91 -12.89 7.26 27.75
N GLN A 92 -12.51 8.37 28.40
CA GLN A 92 -11.90 9.51 27.71
C GLN A 92 -10.54 9.16 27.09
N THR A 93 -9.71 8.38 27.77
CA THR A 93 -8.44 7.88 27.22
C THR A 93 -8.67 7.09 25.95
N ARG A 94 -9.63 6.15 25.96
CA ARG A 94 -9.99 5.36 24.78
C ARG A 94 -10.47 6.24 23.63
N GLU A 95 -11.41 7.15 23.88
CA GLU A 95 -11.97 8.03 22.85
C GLU A 95 -10.91 8.93 22.22
N GLN A 96 -9.99 9.46 23.04
CA GLN A 96 -8.91 10.31 22.54
C GLN A 96 -7.85 9.53 21.76
N ILE A 97 -7.52 8.30 22.16
CA ILE A 97 -6.64 7.41 21.39
C ILE A 97 -7.29 7.06 20.05
N GLU A 98 -8.57 6.71 20.04
CA GLU A 98 -9.32 6.41 18.81
C GLU A 98 -9.34 7.60 17.87
N ALA A 99 -9.68 8.80 18.38
CA ALA A 99 -9.63 10.04 17.60
C ALA A 99 -8.21 10.37 17.08
N ALA A 100 -7.18 10.16 17.90
CA ALA A 100 -5.79 10.39 17.49
C ALA A 100 -5.37 9.45 16.36
N ILE A 101 -5.76 8.18 16.43
CA ILE A 101 -5.51 7.18 15.38
C ILE A 101 -6.32 7.50 14.12
N ASP A 102 -7.57 7.95 14.27
CA ASP A 102 -8.44 8.28 13.15
C ASP A 102 -7.97 9.49 12.36
N ALA A 103 -7.29 10.43 13.01
CA ALA A 103 -6.66 11.58 12.37
C ALA A 103 -5.35 11.23 11.61
N MET A 104 -4.80 10.02 11.76
CA MET A 104 -3.57 9.61 11.08
C MET A 104 -3.84 9.21 9.62
N SER A 105 -2.83 9.42 8.77
CA SER A 105 -2.81 8.81 7.44
C SER A 105 -2.89 7.28 7.54
N PRO A 106 -3.40 6.58 6.50
CA PRO A 106 -3.48 5.13 6.51
C PRO A 106 -2.12 4.45 6.78
N GLU A 107 -1.03 4.97 6.20
CA GLU A 107 0.32 4.44 6.38
C GLU A 107 0.81 4.62 7.82
N LEU A 108 0.62 5.81 8.41
CA LEU A 108 1.02 6.07 9.79
C LEU A 108 0.22 5.22 10.77
N ARG A 109 -1.10 5.11 10.56
CA ARG A 109 -1.99 4.25 11.34
C ARG A 109 -1.51 2.80 11.34
N ASN A 110 -1.15 2.27 10.18
CA ASN A 110 -0.66 0.89 10.05
C ASN A 110 0.66 0.68 10.80
N LEU A 111 1.59 1.64 10.72
CA LEU A 111 2.86 1.57 11.45
C LEU A 111 2.65 1.61 12.97
N VAL A 112 1.79 2.50 13.45
CA VAL A 112 1.44 2.60 14.88
C VAL A 112 0.82 1.30 15.39
N ILE A 113 -0.09 0.69 14.63
CA ILE A 113 -0.69 -0.61 14.99
C ILE A 113 0.38 -1.71 15.05
N ALA A 114 1.30 -1.74 14.07
CA ALA A 114 2.36 -2.74 13.98
C ALA A 114 3.42 -2.58 15.07
N ALA A 115 3.71 -1.36 15.51
CA ALA A 115 4.64 -1.07 16.62
C ALA A 115 4.12 -1.54 18.00
N GLY A 116 2.89 -2.05 18.04
CA GLY A 116 2.18 -2.40 19.27
C GLY A 116 1.29 -1.24 19.67
N ARG A 117 -0.03 -1.40 19.46
CA ARG A 117 -0.98 -0.56 20.18
C ARG A 117 -0.69 -0.73 21.66
N PRO A 118 -0.49 0.35 22.41
CA PRO A 118 -0.32 0.20 23.83
C PRO A 118 -1.59 -0.41 24.47
N PRO A 119 -1.43 -1.14 25.59
CA PRO A 119 -2.45 -2.04 26.10
C PRO A 119 -3.69 -1.28 26.55
N MET A 120 -4.82 -1.56 25.90
CA MET A 120 -6.11 -1.01 26.30
C MET A 120 -6.45 -1.44 27.74
N PRO A 121 -6.95 -0.54 28.59
CA PRO A 121 -7.34 -0.89 29.94
C PRO A 121 -8.44 -1.97 29.94
N PRO A 122 -8.47 -2.87 30.95
CA PRO A 122 -9.42 -3.96 30.99
C PRO A 122 -10.86 -3.45 30.98
N ARG A 123 -11.72 -4.15 30.23
CA ARG A 123 -13.17 -3.93 30.25
C ARG A 123 -13.69 -4.34 31.62
N GLY A 124 -14.02 -3.36 32.46
CA GLY A 124 -14.81 -3.54 33.68
C GLY A 124 -16.27 -3.82 33.37
#